data_AF-A0A645JHL1-F1
#
_entry.id   AF-A0A645JHL1-F1
#
_cell.length_a   1.000
_cell.length_b   1.000
_cell.length_c   1.000
_cell.angle_alpha   90.00
_cell.angle_beta   90.00
_cell.angle_gamma   90.00
#
_symmetry.space_group_name_H-M   'P 1'
#
loop_
_entity.id
_entity.type
_entity.pdbx_description
1 polymer ?
#
loop_
_entity_poly.entity_id
_entity_poly.type
_entity_poly.pdbx_seq_one_letter_code
_entity_poly.pdbx_strand_id
1 'polypeptide(L)'
;MAYAVFLQFIDSEKTKKVLQRLKFDTKTMRLAETILKDIKIQIETNPAKVRKLASKIGTEALEALYKVRLAGGESEAEKALENLKIIVENGDCISVKGLALSGDDLLILGVQKGKAMGNILNEILDMVLENPQMNNKENLLEFVGETLIKTNEKN
;
A
#
# COMPACT_ATOMS: atom_id res chain seq x y z
N MET A 1 -11.57 8.76 15.03
CA MET A 1 -12.09 8.89 13.65
C MET A 1 -12.81 10.21 13.37
N ALA A 2 -13.50 10.84 14.33
CA ALA A 2 -14.20 12.13 14.09
C ALA A 2 -13.28 13.29 13.63
N TYR A 3 -12.01 13.29 14.02
CA TYR A 3 -11.08 14.36 13.66
C TYR A 3 -10.74 14.39 12.16
N ALA A 4 -10.60 13.24 11.48
CA ALA A 4 -10.22 13.23 10.06
C ALA A 4 -11.29 13.88 9.15
N VAL A 5 -12.57 13.68 9.48
CA VAL A 5 -13.71 14.33 8.80
C VAL A 5 -13.66 15.85 8.96
N PHE A 6 -13.28 16.34 10.14
CA PHE A 6 -13.16 17.78 10.39
C PHE A 6 -11.92 18.38 9.69
N LEU A 7 -10.83 17.61 9.63
CA LEU A 7 -9.56 18.07 9.08
C LEU A 7 -9.53 18.10 7.55
N GLN A 8 -10.46 17.41 6.85
CA GLN A 8 -10.55 17.49 5.39
C GLN A 8 -10.81 18.92 4.88
N PHE A 9 -11.39 19.78 5.72
CA PHE A 9 -11.69 21.18 5.41
C PHE A 9 -10.56 22.13 5.81
N ILE A 10 -9.44 21.61 6.34
CA ILE A 10 -8.32 22.38 6.86
C ILE A 10 -7.05 22.00 6.11
N ASP A 11 -6.27 23.01 5.75
CA ASP A 11 -4.97 22.81 5.09
C ASP A 11 -4.04 21.90 5.92
N SER A 12 -3.24 21.07 5.27
CA SER A 12 -2.37 20.07 5.91
C SER A 12 -1.44 20.68 6.97
N GLU A 13 -0.88 21.86 6.71
CA GLU A 13 -0.01 22.57 7.66
C GLU A 13 -0.78 23.06 8.90
N LYS A 14 -2.03 23.52 8.70
CA LYS A 14 -2.89 23.99 9.78
C LYS A 14 -3.37 22.82 10.63
N THR A 15 -3.68 21.68 10.01
CA THR A 15 -4.05 20.45 10.71
C THR A 15 -2.98 20.02 11.70
N LYS A 16 -1.71 19.99 11.29
CA LYS A 16 -0.61 19.60 12.18
C LYS A 16 -0.53 20.49 13.43
N LYS A 17 -0.61 21.81 13.26
CA LYS A 17 -0.59 22.78 14.36
C LYS A 17 -1.78 22.60 15.30
N VAL A 18 -2.97 22.33 14.75
CA VAL A 18 -4.19 22.06 15.54
C VAL A 18 -4.03 20.77 16.35
N LEU A 19 -3.59 19.69 15.73
CA LEU A 19 -3.41 18.40 16.41
C LEU A 19 -2.33 18.46 17.52
N GLN A 20 -1.23 19.17 17.26
CA GLN A 20 -0.19 19.43 18.28
C GLN A 20 -0.74 20.24 19.46
N ARG A 21 -1.54 21.28 19.20
CA ARG A 21 -2.16 22.09 20.25
C ARG A 21 -3.15 21.29 21.08
N LEU A 22 -3.87 20.37 20.46
CA LEU A 22 -4.78 19.44 21.13
C LEU A 22 -4.07 18.26 21.83
N LYS A 23 -2.73 18.20 21.78
CA LYS A 23 -1.89 17.18 22.42
C LYS A 23 -2.21 15.74 21.98
N PHE A 24 -2.56 15.55 20.71
CA PHE A 24 -2.68 14.20 20.15
C PHE A 24 -1.34 13.47 20.16
N ASP A 25 -1.39 12.15 20.26
CA ASP A 25 -0.19 11.31 20.18
C ASP A 25 0.42 11.35 18.76
N THR A 26 1.72 11.06 18.68
CA THR A 26 2.47 11.13 17.42
C THR A 26 1.96 10.13 16.38
N LYS A 27 1.42 8.97 16.79
CA LYS A 27 0.87 7.98 15.86
C LYS A 27 -0.39 8.53 15.19
N THR A 28 -1.31 9.10 15.98
CA THR A 28 -2.54 9.73 15.45
C THR A 28 -2.23 10.92 14.54
N MET A 29 -1.22 11.73 14.88
CA MET A 29 -0.81 12.84 14.02
C MET A 29 -0.28 12.36 12.65
N ARG A 30 0.59 11.34 12.65
CA ARG A 30 1.10 10.75 11.39
C ARG A 30 -0.01 10.13 10.56
N LEU A 31 -0.93 9.41 11.21
CA LEU A 31 -2.08 8.82 10.54
C LEU A 31 -2.95 9.90 9.88
N ALA A 32 -3.22 10.99 10.59
CA ALA A 32 -3.97 12.12 10.06
C ALA A 32 -3.24 12.81 8.89
N GLU A 33 -1.93 13.01 8.97
CA GLU A 33 -1.11 13.56 7.88
C GLU A 33 -1.18 12.67 6.62
N THR A 34 -1.06 11.34 6.77
CA THR A 34 -1.19 10.39 5.66
C THR A 34 -2.58 10.43 5.04
N ILE A 35 -3.64 10.39 5.85
CA ILE A 35 -5.02 10.43 5.35
C ILE A 35 -5.26 11.73 4.58
N LEU A 36 -4.82 12.88 5.10
CA LEU A 36 -5.01 14.18 4.44
C LEU A 36 -4.26 14.29 3.12
N LYS A 37 -3.05 13.74 3.03
CA LYS A 37 -2.26 13.73 1.80
C LYS A 37 -2.99 12.99 0.68
N ASP A 38 -3.60 11.87 1.01
CA ASP A 38 -4.28 10.99 0.05
C ASP A 38 -5.80 11.15 0.06
N ILE A 39 -6.35 12.18 0.75
CA ILE A 39 -7.80 12.29 0.97
C ILE A 39 -8.58 12.39 -0.32
N LYS A 40 -8.00 12.98 -1.37
CA LYS A 40 -8.61 13.17 -2.71
C LYS A 40 -8.52 11.94 -3.62
N ILE A 41 -7.93 10.84 -3.16
CA ILE A 41 -7.82 9.64 -3.99
C ILE A 41 -9.21 9.12 -4.35
N GLN A 42 -9.35 8.60 -5.57
CA GLN A 42 -10.60 8.00 -5.99
C GLN A 42 -10.83 6.69 -5.25
N ILE A 43 -12.09 6.47 -4.84
CA ILE A 43 -12.48 5.18 -4.25
C ILE A 43 -12.47 4.15 -5.36
N GLU A 44 -11.68 3.10 -5.16
CA GLU A 44 -11.60 1.97 -6.07
C GLU A 44 -12.23 0.77 -5.40
N THR A 45 -13.10 0.06 -6.12
CA THR A 45 -13.80 -1.13 -5.62
C THR A 45 -13.23 -2.43 -6.19
N ASN A 46 -12.25 -2.35 -7.08
CA ASN A 46 -11.56 -3.54 -7.59
C ASN A 46 -10.51 -4.00 -6.56
N PRO A 47 -10.54 -5.27 -6.11
CA PRO A 47 -9.58 -5.81 -5.13
C PRO A 47 -8.11 -5.55 -5.47
N ALA A 48 -7.70 -5.67 -6.74
CA ALA A 48 -6.33 -5.40 -7.15
C ALA A 48 -5.93 -3.93 -6.93
N LYS A 49 -6.83 -3.01 -7.22
CA LYS A 49 -6.60 -1.58 -6.99
C LYS A 49 -6.64 -1.22 -5.51
N VAL A 50 -7.53 -1.85 -4.73
CA VAL A 50 -7.57 -1.70 -3.27
C VAL A 50 -6.26 -2.18 -2.65
N ARG A 51 -5.69 -3.31 -3.10
CA ARG A 51 -4.36 -3.78 -2.70
C ARG A 51 -3.27 -2.76 -3.03
N LYS A 52 -3.25 -2.21 -4.26
CA LYS A 52 -2.29 -1.17 -4.65
C LYS A 52 -2.39 0.07 -3.75
N LEU A 53 -3.61 0.52 -3.44
CA LEU A 53 -3.83 1.63 -2.51
C LEU A 53 -3.36 1.29 -1.10
N ALA A 54 -3.64 0.07 -0.62
CA ALA A 54 -3.22 -0.39 0.70
C ALA A 54 -1.69 -0.47 0.82
N SER A 55 -1.00 -0.92 -0.23
CA SER A 55 0.46 -0.95 -0.29
C SER A 55 1.09 0.44 -0.28
N LYS A 56 0.45 1.42 -0.92
CA LYS A 56 0.95 2.80 -1.00
C LYS A 56 0.71 3.61 0.27
N ILE A 57 -0.49 3.52 0.82
CA ILE A 57 -0.99 4.38 1.91
C ILE A 57 -0.83 3.70 3.28
N GLY A 58 -0.83 2.36 3.29
CA GLY A 58 -0.94 1.54 4.50
C GLY A 58 -2.40 1.20 4.81
N THR A 59 -2.62 -0.01 5.32
CA THR A 59 -3.96 -0.54 5.63
C THR A 59 -4.73 0.29 6.65
N GLU A 60 -4.09 0.64 7.77
CA GLU A 60 -4.71 1.44 8.85
C GLU A 60 -5.16 2.82 8.35
N ALA A 61 -4.35 3.46 7.52
CA ALA A 61 -4.66 4.77 6.93
C ALA A 61 -5.74 4.67 5.86
N LEU A 62 -5.70 3.66 4.99
CA LEU A 62 -6.71 3.44 3.96
C LEU A 62 -8.08 3.09 4.57
N GLU A 63 -8.11 2.24 5.59
CA GLU A 63 -9.33 1.87 6.31
C GLU A 63 -9.98 3.11 6.94
N ALA A 64 -9.18 3.95 7.59
CA ALA A 64 -9.65 5.21 8.16
C ALA A 64 -10.16 6.17 7.07
N LEU A 65 -9.49 6.25 5.91
CA LEU A 65 -9.92 7.06 4.78
C LEU A 65 -11.28 6.60 4.24
N TYR A 66 -11.48 5.29 4.02
CA TYR A 66 -12.77 4.78 3.55
C TYR A 66 -13.90 5.04 4.56
N LYS A 67 -13.64 4.91 5.86
CA LYS A 67 -14.64 5.25 6.89
C LYS A 67 -15.02 6.74 6.87
N VAL A 68 -14.05 7.63 6.63
CA VAL A 68 -14.29 9.07 6.49
C VAL A 68 -15.15 9.36 5.25
N ARG A 69 -14.83 8.75 4.11
CA ARG A 69 -15.58 8.89 2.86
C ARG A 69 -17.00 8.33 2.96
N LEU A 70 -17.16 7.18 3.60
CA LEU A 70 -18.46 6.58 3.88
C LEU A 70 -19.33 7.50 4.76
N ALA A 71 -18.75 8.09 5.82
CA ALA A 71 -19.43 9.07 6.66
C ALA A 71 -19.78 10.37 5.89
N GLY A 72 -19.05 10.67 4.81
CA GLY A 72 -19.35 11.76 3.87
C GLY A 72 -20.45 11.44 2.85
N GLY A 73 -21.00 10.22 2.85
CA GLY A 73 -22.09 9.80 1.96
C GLY A 73 -21.65 9.08 0.68
N GLU A 74 -20.36 8.75 0.52
CA GLU A 74 -19.85 7.99 -0.63
C GLU A 74 -20.08 6.49 -0.42
N SER A 75 -21.18 5.97 -0.98
CA SER A 75 -21.60 4.56 -0.83
C SER A 75 -20.56 3.53 -1.32
N GLU A 76 -19.76 3.90 -2.31
CA GLU A 76 -18.69 3.09 -2.88
C GLU A 76 -17.60 2.77 -1.85
N ALA A 77 -17.44 3.63 -0.83
CA ALA A 77 -16.48 3.43 0.25
C ALA A 77 -16.82 2.20 1.10
N GLU A 78 -18.10 1.82 1.21
CA GLU A 78 -18.53 0.64 1.94
C GLU A 78 -17.97 -0.62 1.29
N LYS A 79 -18.18 -0.75 -0.03
CA LYS A 79 -17.68 -1.89 -0.82
C LYS A 79 -16.15 -1.93 -0.83
N ALA A 80 -15.49 -0.77 -0.94
CA ALA A 80 -14.03 -0.69 -0.88
C ALA A 80 -13.48 -1.11 0.50
N LEU A 81 -14.18 -0.73 1.59
CA LEU A 81 -13.83 -1.12 2.95
C LEU A 81 -14.02 -2.62 3.17
N GLU A 82 -15.10 -3.22 2.66
CA GLU A 82 -15.32 -4.67 2.73
C GLU A 82 -14.24 -5.44 1.98
N ASN A 83 -13.90 -5.03 0.75
CA ASN A 83 -12.80 -5.62 0.00
C ASN A 83 -11.47 -5.51 0.75
N LEU A 84 -11.19 -4.36 1.37
CA LEU A 84 -9.97 -4.17 2.17
C LEU A 84 -9.91 -5.14 3.34
N LYS A 85 -11.03 -5.37 4.04
CA LYS A 85 -11.10 -6.36 5.12
C LYS A 85 -10.82 -7.76 4.62
N ILE A 86 -11.44 -8.18 3.53
CA ILE A 86 -11.23 -9.50 2.91
C ILE A 86 -9.75 -9.68 2.53
N ILE A 87 -9.12 -8.66 1.93
CA ILE A 87 -7.69 -8.67 1.56
C ILE A 87 -6.81 -8.88 2.80
N VAL A 88 -7.11 -8.17 3.90
CA VAL A 88 -6.35 -8.28 5.15
C VAL A 88 -6.59 -9.64 5.83
N GLU A 89 -7.83 -10.14 5.83
CA GLU A 89 -8.20 -11.44 6.40
C GLU A 89 -7.57 -12.61 5.62
N ASN A 90 -7.50 -12.52 4.29
CA ASN A 90 -6.85 -13.50 3.43
C ASN A 90 -5.32 -13.49 3.58
N GLY A 91 -4.74 -12.47 4.23
CA GLY A 91 -3.29 -12.32 4.33
C GLY A 91 -2.62 -12.00 3.00
N ASP A 92 -3.35 -11.36 2.07
CA ASP A 92 -2.82 -10.96 0.76
C ASP A 92 -1.56 -10.10 0.95
N CYS A 93 -0.56 -10.31 0.07
CA CYS A 93 0.65 -9.52 0.11
C CYS A 93 0.36 -8.07 -0.31
N ILE A 94 0.61 -7.16 0.64
CA ILE A 94 0.39 -5.72 0.50
C ILE A 94 1.67 -4.92 0.73
N SER A 95 2.82 -5.59 0.91
CA SER A 95 4.09 -4.92 1.13
C SER A 95 5.25 -5.82 0.71
N VAL A 96 6.40 -5.24 0.39
CA VAL A 96 7.64 -5.99 0.07
C VAL A 96 7.99 -7.00 1.17
N LYS A 97 7.64 -6.73 2.43
CA LYS A 97 7.89 -7.63 3.57
C LYS A 97 6.99 -8.88 3.56
N GLY A 98 5.86 -8.82 2.86
CA GLY A 98 4.93 -9.94 2.71
C GLY A 98 5.22 -10.82 1.49
N LEU A 99 6.26 -10.51 0.71
CA LEU A 99 6.68 -11.35 -0.40
C LEU A 99 7.23 -12.67 0.14
N ALA A 100 6.90 -13.78 -0.52
CA ALA A 100 7.43 -15.11 -0.21
C ALA A 100 8.93 -15.25 -0.55
N LEU A 101 9.56 -14.19 -1.04
CA LEU A 101 10.94 -14.14 -1.49
C LEU A 101 11.70 -13.06 -0.71
N SER A 102 12.89 -13.42 -0.23
CA SER A 102 13.75 -12.51 0.53
C SER A 102 14.85 -11.91 -0.35
N GLY A 103 15.42 -10.77 0.05
CA GLY A 103 16.56 -10.18 -0.66
C GLY A 103 17.78 -11.12 -0.76
N ASP A 104 17.87 -12.11 0.13
CA ASP A 104 18.89 -13.15 0.08
C ASP A 104 18.64 -14.19 -1.03
N ASP A 105 17.37 -14.45 -1.39
CA ASP A 105 17.06 -15.30 -2.54
C ASP A 105 17.45 -14.61 -3.86
N LEU A 106 17.26 -13.30 -3.94
CA LEU A 106 17.70 -12.49 -5.09
C LEU A 106 19.23 -12.40 -5.19
N LEU A 107 19.93 -12.40 -4.07
CA LEU A 107 21.40 -12.49 -4.05
C LEU A 107 21.90 -13.79 -4.68
N ILE A 108 21.25 -14.92 -4.38
CA ILE A 108 21.60 -16.24 -4.94
C ILE A 108 21.44 -16.23 -6.47
N LEU A 109 20.46 -15.50 -6.98
CA LEU A 109 20.24 -15.30 -8.41
C LEU A 109 21.21 -14.29 -9.07
N GLY A 110 22.17 -13.75 -8.32
CA GLY A 110 23.18 -12.83 -8.83
C GLY A 110 22.75 -11.36 -8.84
N VAL A 111 21.62 -11.00 -8.22
CA VAL A 111 21.19 -9.60 -8.11
C VAL A 111 22.04 -8.88 -7.06
N GLN A 112 22.71 -7.80 -7.45
CA GLN A 112 23.53 -7.02 -6.53
C GLN A 112 22.67 -6.19 -5.56
N LYS A 113 23.11 -6.13 -4.29
CA LYS A 113 22.50 -5.25 -3.27
C LYS A 113 22.62 -3.79 -3.72
N GLY A 114 21.50 -3.08 -3.74
CA GLY A 114 21.46 -1.66 -4.12
C GLY A 114 20.09 -1.25 -4.66
N LYS A 115 20.05 -0.15 -5.43
CA LYS A 115 18.82 0.34 -6.05
C LYS A 115 18.17 -0.69 -7.00
N ALA A 116 18.98 -1.46 -7.73
CA ALA A 116 18.49 -2.49 -8.65
C ALA A 116 17.65 -3.56 -7.94
N MET A 117 18.12 -4.05 -6.78
CA MET A 117 17.39 -4.98 -5.92
C MET A 117 16.02 -4.41 -5.50
N GLY A 118 16.01 -3.17 -5.03
CA GLY A 118 14.77 -2.50 -4.62
C GLY A 118 13.77 -2.33 -5.77
N ASN A 119 14.25 -2.03 -6.98
CA ASN A 119 13.39 -1.91 -8.16
C ASN A 119 12.75 -3.25 -8.52
N ILE A 120 13.53 -4.33 -8.55
CA ILE A 120 13.01 -5.69 -8.82
C ILE A 120 11.97 -6.08 -7.78
N LEU A 121 12.24 -5.85 -6.49
CA LEU A 121 11.27 -6.12 -5.43
C LEU A 121 9.98 -5.33 -5.58
N ASN A 122 10.06 -4.07 -6.05
CA ASN A 122 8.86 -3.27 -6.33
C ASN A 122 8.09 -3.78 -7.56
N GLU A 123 8.77 -4.20 -8.62
CA GLU A 123 8.14 -4.81 -9.80
C GLU A 123 7.43 -6.12 -9.46
N ILE A 124 8.08 -6.97 -8.65
CA ILE A 124 7.48 -8.20 -8.13
C ILE A 124 6.25 -7.85 -7.29
N LEU A 125 6.36 -6.86 -6.40
CA LEU A 125 5.25 -6.43 -5.57
C LEU A 125 4.08 -5.96 -6.45
N ASP A 126 4.32 -5.15 -7.48
CA ASP A 126 3.27 -4.69 -8.40
C ASP A 126 2.56 -5.86 -9.10
N MET A 127 3.30 -6.88 -9.53
CA MET A 127 2.73 -8.11 -10.08
C MET A 127 1.87 -8.86 -9.06
N VAL A 128 2.38 -9.05 -7.84
CA VAL A 128 1.67 -9.77 -6.77
C VAL A 128 0.41 -9.01 -6.34
N LEU A 129 0.45 -7.67 -6.34
CA LEU A 129 -0.71 -6.84 -6.06
C LEU A 129 -1.81 -7.04 -7.12
N GLU A 130 -1.45 -7.31 -8.38
CA GLU A 130 -2.40 -7.70 -9.42
C GLU A 130 -2.89 -9.14 -9.23
N ASN A 131 -1.97 -10.09 -9.04
CA ASN A 131 -2.25 -11.51 -8.90
C ASN A 131 -1.68 -12.06 -7.57
N PRO A 132 -2.44 -12.02 -6.46
CA PRO A 132 -1.95 -12.44 -5.14
C PRO A 132 -1.59 -13.94 -5.08
N GLN A 133 -2.20 -14.75 -5.95
CA GLN A 133 -1.91 -16.18 -6.11
C GLN A 133 -0.47 -16.47 -6.58
N MET A 134 0.22 -15.47 -7.14
CA MET A 134 1.60 -15.61 -7.61
C MET A 134 2.63 -15.44 -6.48
N ASN A 135 2.21 -15.11 -5.26
CA ASN A 135 3.12 -14.92 -4.10
C ASN A 135 3.66 -16.24 -3.53
N ASN A 136 4.18 -17.12 -4.39
CA ASN A 136 4.82 -18.37 -4.03
C ASN A 136 6.28 -18.32 -4.42
N LYS A 137 7.15 -18.93 -3.61
CA LYS A 137 8.60 -18.84 -3.80
C LYS A 137 9.05 -19.32 -5.19
N GLU A 138 8.49 -20.42 -5.69
CA GLU A 138 8.85 -20.92 -7.03
C GLU A 138 8.47 -19.94 -8.14
N ASN A 139 7.23 -19.45 -8.15
CA ASN A 139 6.73 -18.52 -9.17
C ASN A 139 7.51 -17.20 -9.18
N LEU A 140 7.86 -16.69 -7.99
CA LEU A 140 8.64 -15.46 -7.87
C LEU A 140 10.08 -15.65 -8.35
N LEU A 141 10.71 -16.79 -8.08
CA LEU A 141 12.05 -17.12 -8.57
C LEU A 141 12.08 -17.25 -10.10
N GLU A 142 11.07 -17.92 -10.69
CA GLU A 142 10.93 -18.06 -12.14
C GLU A 142 10.77 -16.69 -12.81
N PHE A 143 9.91 -15.83 -12.27
CA PHE A 143 9.71 -14.49 -12.80
C PHE A 143 10.97 -13.62 -12.74
N VAL A 144 11.75 -13.72 -11.66
CA VAL A 144 13.04 -13.01 -11.54
C VAL A 144 14.04 -13.54 -12.56
N GLY A 145 14.11 -14.86 -12.73
CA GLY A 145 14.94 -15.50 -13.76
C GLY A 145 14.65 -14.96 -15.16
N GLU A 146 13.38 -14.91 -15.55
CA GLU A 146 12.97 -14.32 -16.84
C GLU A 146 13.33 -12.84 -16.97
N THR A 147 13.11 -12.06 -15.91
CA THR A 147 13.37 -10.62 -15.90
C THR A 147 14.86 -10.33 -16.04
N LEU A 148 15.72 -11.14 -15.41
CA LEU A 148 17.18 -11.05 -15.56
C LEU A 148 17.63 -11.42 -16.97
N ILE A 149 17.05 -12.43 -17.59
CA ILE A 149 17.34 -12.81 -18.99
C ILE A 149 16.98 -11.66 -19.94
N LYS A 150 15.78 -11.07 -19.80
CA LYS A 150 15.32 -9.93 -20.62
C LYS A 150 16.18 -8.67 -20.44
N THR A 151 16.81 -8.50 -19.27
CA THR A 151 17.70 -7.37 -19.00
C THR A 151 19.08 -7.56 -19.64
N ASN A 152 19.54 -8.82 -19.78
CA ASN A 152 20.80 -9.15 -20.46
C ASN A 152 20.70 -9.14 -21.99
N GLU A 153 19.52 -9.34 -22.58
CA GLU A 153 19.31 -9.27 -24.04
C GLU A 153 19.19 -7.83 -24.59
N LYS A 154 19.11 -6.82 -23.72
CA LYS A 154 19.01 -5.40 -24.10
C LYS A 154 20.33 -4.62 -23.97
N ASN A 155 21.45 -5.28 -23.69
CA ASN A 155 22.78 -4.68 -23.67
C ASN A 155 23.63 -5.13 -24.87
#